data_AF-A0A1A7WJM1-F1
#
_entry.id   AF-A0A1A7WJM1-F1
#
_cell.length_a   1.000
_cell.length_b   1.000
_cell.length_c   1.000
_cell.angle_alpha   90.00
_cell.angle_beta   90.00
_cell.angle_gamma   90.00
#
_symmetry.space_group_name_H-M   'P 1'
#
loop_
_entity.id
_entity.type
_entity.pdbx_description
1 polymer ?
#
loop_
_entity_poly.entity_id
_entity_poly.type
_entity_poly.pdbx_seq_one_letter_code
_entity_poly.pdbx_strand_id
1 'polypeptide(L)'
;LRLGPSQPAAAATYKRGSLSNGAVGRRPTLIEPERLKDFGEEELLNGDVVVHKIKVVEAPEVKLMDPPKTRRVSEFRIVPRPPAQYLRFEGISAAAFRIQSGMQKTPCTYSRLSKLYGMEIYLKKEHLHYTGSVKERGVLYLLTCLTQEQQRKGVIVATDCNFSMAVAHHAADMKVPVFVIMPSGCSSPRLRIYRDYGAMVISYGSTSHDSQNHAQHLASENGYLYLEEDESAEYLAGLGTVGMEIYEQVPKV
;
A
#
# COMPACT_ATOMS: atom_id res chain seq x y z
N LEU A 1 28.48 41.97 -46.51
CA LEU A 1 29.40 41.61 -47.61
C LEU A 1 29.53 40.09 -47.65
N ARG A 2 29.21 39.50 -48.82
CA ARG A 2 29.40 38.11 -49.27
C ARG A 2 28.65 36.98 -48.54
N LEU A 3 27.49 36.69 -49.12
CA LEU A 3 26.95 35.33 -49.28
C LEU A 3 27.94 34.48 -50.10
N GLY A 4 28.16 33.24 -49.67
CA GLY A 4 28.85 32.17 -50.40
C GLY A 4 27.98 30.90 -50.42
N PRO A 5 28.15 30.01 -51.41
CA PRO A 5 27.04 29.31 -52.05
C PRO A 5 26.66 27.96 -51.42
N SER A 6 25.40 27.61 -51.67
CA SER A 6 24.70 26.35 -51.41
C SER A 6 25.12 25.21 -52.34
N GLN A 7 25.16 23.97 -51.82
CA GLN A 7 24.50 22.73 -52.29
C GLN A 7 25.24 21.45 -51.81
N PRO A 8 24.65 20.23 -51.86
CA PRO A 8 23.33 19.81 -51.34
C PRO A 8 23.40 18.42 -50.64
N ALA A 9 22.52 18.07 -49.70
CA ALA A 9 22.21 16.65 -49.44
C ALA A 9 20.92 16.44 -48.63
N ALA A 10 20.05 15.61 -49.20
CA ALA A 10 19.00 14.79 -48.59
C ALA A 10 17.87 15.50 -47.82
N ALA A 11 16.76 15.70 -48.54
CA ALA A 11 15.44 15.86 -47.96
C ALA A 11 15.05 14.57 -47.20
N ALA A 12 15.23 14.56 -45.88
CA ALA A 12 14.54 13.65 -44.99
C ALA A 12 13.23 14.32 -44.55
N THR A 13 12.13 13.93 -45.18
CA THR A 13 10.77 14.25 -44.78
C THR A 13 10.53 13.79 -43.33
N TYR A 14 10.66 14.71 -42.36
CA TYR A 14 10.11 14.49 -41.03
C TYR A 14 8.59 14.50 -41.13
N LYS A 15 7.98 13.32 -41.22
CA LYS A 15 6.56 13.15 -40.92
C LYS A 15 6.35 13.65 -39.49
N ARG A 16 5.71 14.81 -39.36
CA ARG A 16 5.22 15.36 -38.10
C ARG A 16 4.11 14.44 -37.60
N GLY A 17 4.49 13.37 -36.89
CA GLY A 17 3.57 12.50 -36.19
C GLY A 17 2.88 13.30 -35.08
N SER A 18 1.56 13.16 -34.99
CA SER A 18 0.77 13.70 -33.89
C SER A 18 1.29 13.13 -32.57
N LEU A 19 1.74 14.00 -31.66
CA LEU A 19 1.96 13.63 -30.27
C LEU A 19 0.58 13.48 -29.62
N SER A 20 0.01 12.27 -29.66
CA SER A 20 -1.11 11.95 -28.79
C SER A 20 -0.57 11.72 -27.39
N ASN A 21 -1.07 12.46 -26.40
CA ASN A 21 -0.97 12.02 -25.01
C ASN A 21 -1.63 10.65 -24.94
N GLY A 22 -0.83 9.58 -24.85
CA GLY A 22 -1.36 8.26 -24.60
C GLY A 22 -2.21 8.33 -23.35
N ALA A 23 -3.43 7.79 -23.39
CA ALA A 23 -4.16 7.51 -22.16
C ALA A 23 -3.20 6.67 -21.31
N VAL A 24 -2.89 7.13 -20.09
CA VAL A 24 -2.09 6.37 -19.13
C VAL A 24 -2.86 5.06 -18.93
N GLY A 25 -2.41 4.00 -19.61
CA GLY A 25 -3.02 2.70 -19.49
C GLY A 25 -2.95 2.30 -18.03
N ARG A 26 -4.07 1.86 -17.46
CA ARG A 26 -4.08 1.26 -16.12
C ARG A 26 -3.03 0.17 -16.06
N ARG A 27 -2.23 0.15 -14.99
CA ARG A 27 -1.39 -1.01 -14.72
C ARG A 27 -2.29 -2.23 -14.58
N PRO A 28 -2.08 -3.30 -15.37
CA PRO A 28 -2.88 -4.51 -15.23
C PRO A 28 -2.63 -5.11 -13.84
N THR A 29 -3.69 -5.57 -13.19
CA THR A 29 -3.57 -6.31 -11.93
C THR A 29 -2.78 -7.60 -12.18
N LEU A 30 -1.80 -7.91 -11.33
CA LEU A 30 -0.99 -9.13 -11.44
C LEU A 30 -1.70 -10.38 -10.88
N ILE A 31 -3.02 -10.30 -10.74
CA ILE A 31 -3.84 -11.35 -10.17
C ILE A 31 -4.29 -12.26 -11.29
N GLU A 32 -3.98 -13.54 -11.13
CA GLU A 32 -4.41 -14.58 -12.06
C GLU A 32 -5.94 -14.69 -12.05
N PRO A 33 -6.59 -14.90 -13.21
CA PRO A 33 -8.05 -15.00 -13.32
C PRO A 33 -8.69 -16.02 -12.35
N GLU A 34 -7.96 -17.08 -12.02
CA GLU A 34 -8.44 -18.14 -11.12
C GLU A 34 -8.63 -17.65 -9.68
N ARG A 35 -7.82 -16.67 -9.24
CA ARG A 35 -7.89 -16.11 -7.89
C ARG A 35 -9.05 -15.14 -7.70
N LEU A 36 -9.76 -14.76 -8.76
CA LEU A 36 -11.02 -14.01 -8.60
C LEU A 36 -12.12 -14.88 -7.97
N LYS A 37 -12.00 -16.21 -8.04
CA LYS A 37 -12.92 -17.16 -7.38
C LYS A 37 -12.85 -17.07 -5.87
N ASP A 38 -11.68 -16.72 -5.33
CA ASP A 38 -11.45 -16.51 -3.89
C ASP A 38 -12.34 -15.40 -3.31
N PHE A 39 -12.98 -14.59 -4.17
CA PHE A 39 -13.85 -13.47 -3.81
C PHE A 39 -15.30 -13.63 -4.32
N GLY A 40 -15.67 -14.78 -4.90
CA GLY A 40 -17.03 -15.06 -5.35
C GLY A 40 -17.44 -14.40 -6.68
N GLU A 41 -16.51 -13.97 -7.53
CA GLU A 41 -16.80 -13.22 -8.77
C GLU A 41 -17.31 -14.06 -9.99
N GLU A 42 -17.88 -15.25 -9.82
CA GLU A 42 -18.57 -15.92 -10.94
C GLU A 42 -19.88 -15.19 -11.35
N GLU A 43 -20.41 -14.28 -10.53
CA GLU A 43 -21.71 -13.64 -10.78
C GLU A 43 -21.66 -12.28 -11.53
N LEU A 44 -20.47 -11.72 -11.82
CA LEU A 44 -20.34 -10.38 -12.42
C LEU A 44 -19.85 -10.35 -13.88
N LEU A 45 -19.57 -11.50 -14.48
CA LEU A 45 -19.10 -11.58 -15.88
C LEU A 45 -20.22 -11.60 -16.94
N ASN A 46 -21.48 -11.79 -16.54
CA ASN A 46 -22.61 -11.88 -17.47
C ASN A 46 -23.60 -10.72 -17.30
N GLY A 47 -23.16 -9.47 -17.41
CA GLY A 47 -23.92 -8.30 -17.93
C GLY A 47 -25.32 -7.92 -17.37
N ASP A 48 -25.93 -8.72 -16.50
CA ASP A 48 -27.31 -8.60 -16.06
C ASP A 48 -27.32 -8.44 -14.54
N VAL A 49 -27.91 -7.33 -14.09
CA VAL A 49 -28.16 -7.06 -12.67
C VAL A 49 -29.15 -8.11 -12.16
N VAL A 50 -28.68 -9.09 -11.39
CA VAL A 50 -29.56 -10.01 -10.67
C VAL A 50 -30.16 -9.27 -9.47
N VAL A 51 -31.43 -8.88 -9.60
CA VAL A 51 -32.23 -8.39 -8.47
C VAL A 51 -32.60 -9.59 -7.59
N HIS A 52 -31.95 -9.72 -6.44
CA HIS A 52 -32.44 -10.64 -5.40
C HIS A 52 -33.80 -10.14 -4.90
N LYS A 53 -34.89 -10.80 -5.31
CA LYS A 53 -36.19 -10.66 -4.65
C LYS A 53 -36.08 -11.26 -3.25
N ILE A 54 -35.83 -10.41 -2.26
CA ILE A 54 -36.00 -10.75 -0.84
C ILE A 54 -37.50 -10.98 -0.63
N LYS A 55 -37.90 -12.26 -0.57
CA LYS A 55 -39.21 -12.62 -0.08
C LYS A 55 -39.12 -12.50 1.44
N VAL A 56 -39.72 -11.45 2.00
CA VAL A 56 -39.86 -11.31 3.46
C VAL A 56 -40.76 -12.45 3.92
N VAL A 57 -40.14 -13.54 4.36
CA VAL A 57 -40.80 -14.60 5.10
C VAL A 57 -40.89 -14.10 6.53
N GLU A 58 -42.07 -14.28 7.12
CA GLU A 58 -42.40 -13.93 8.51
C GLU A 58 -41.25 -14.32 9.46
N ALA A 59 -40.90 -13.41 10.37
CA ALA A 59 -39.71 -13.53 11.19
C ALA A 59 -39.71 -14.88 11.94
N PRO A 60 -38.66 -15.71 11.81
CA PRO A 60 -38.54 -16.88 12.66
C PRO A 60 -38.49 -16.42 14.12
N GLU A 61 -39.28 -17.09 14.97
CA GLU A 61 -39.34 -16.83 16.39
C GLU A 61 -37.92 -16.92 16.98
N VAL A 62 -37.35 -15.76 17.36
CA VAL A 62 -35.99 -15.67 17.88
C VAL A 62 -36.01 -16.25 19.30
N LYS A 63 -35.59 -17.51 19.44
CA LYS A 63 -35.22 -18.05 20.75
C LYS A 63 -33.99 -17.30 21.26
N LEU A 64 -34.20 -16.41 22.21
CA LEU A 64 -33.13 -15.80 22.99
C LEU A 64 -32.31 -16.93 23.61
N MET A 65 -31.05 -17.03 23.20
CA MET A 65 -30.10 -17.91 23.88
C MET A 65 -29.83 -17.35 25.28
N ASP A 66 -29.53 -18.23 26.22
CA ASP A 66 -29.10 -17.82 27.56
C ASP A 66 -27.91 -16.83 27.44
N PRO A 67 -27.88 -15.79 28.31
CA PRO A 67 -26.80 -14.81 28.27
C PRO A 67 -25.44 -15.52 28.39
N PRO A 68 -24.43 -15.11 27.60
CA PRO A 68 -23.11 -15.70 27.68
C PRO A 68 -22.61 -15.58 29.11
N LYS A 69 -22.16 -16.72 29.69
CA LYS A 69 -21.58 -16.73 31.04
C LYS A 69 -20.45 -15.70 31.09
N THR A 70 -20.63 -14.67 31.92
CA THR A 70 -19.60 -13.66 32.17
C THR A 70 -18.40 -14.37 32.79
N ARG A 71 -17.31 -14.51 32.01
CA ARG A 71 -16.03 -14.98 32.52
C ARG A 71 -15.58 -14.03 33.63
N ARG A 72 -15.19 -14.57 34.78
CA ARG A 72 -14.62 -13.75 35.87
C ARG A 72 -13.30 -13.14 35.38
N VAL A 73 -12.97 -11.95 35.87
CA VAL A 73 -11.72 -11.24 35.56
C VAL A 73 -10.47 -12.09 35.87
N SER A 74 -10.59 -13.10 36.75
CA SER A 74 -9.54 -14.08 37.05
C SER A 74 -9.22 -15.07 35.91
N GLU A 75 -10.04 -15.17 34.87
CA GLU A 75 -9.81 -16.04 33.70
C GLU A 75 -9.11 -15.33 32.53
N PHE A 76 -8.78 -14.04 32.67
CA PHE A 76 -7.88 -13.39 31.72
C PHE A 76 -6.49 -14.00 31.88
N ARG A 77 -6.17 -14.93 30.97
CA ARG A 77 -4.83 -15.48 30.82
C ARG A 77 -3.89 -14.30 30.62
N ILE A 78 -3.01 -14.04 31.59
CA ILE A 78 -1.91 -13.09 31.44
C ILE A 78 -1.05 -13.66 30.32
N VAL A 79 -1.22 -13.15 29.10
CA VAL A 79 -0.33 -13.48 27.99
C VAL A 79 1.00 -12.80 28.33
N PRO A 80 2.07 -13.55 28.61
CA PRO A 80 3.36 -12.94 28.89
C PRO A 80 3.75 -12.12 27.66
N ARG A 81 4.02 -10.82 27.88
CA ARG A 81 4.47 -9.93 26.81
C ARG A 81 5.77 -10.54 26.26
N PRO A 82 5.89 -10.76 24.93
CA PRO A 82 7.13 -11.26 24.37
C PRO A 82 8.28 -10.34 24.78
N PRO A 83 9.51 -10.88 24.95
CA PRO A 83 10.66 -10.08 25.36
C PRO A 83 10.82 -8.91 24.39
N ALA A 84 11.10 -7.71 24.94
CA ALA A 84 11.28 -6.51 24.14
C ALA A 84 12.39 -6.74 23.11
N GLN A 85 12.01 -6.81 21.84
CA GLN A 85 12.95 -6.92 20.74
C GLN A 85 13.44 -5.51 20.42
N TYR A 86 14.70 -5.22 20.74
CA TYR A 86 15.27 -3.91 20.49
C TYR A 86 15.69 -3.80 19.03
N LEU A 87 15.15 -2.80 18.34
CA LEU A 87 15.62 -2.41 17.01
C LEU A 87 17.06 -1.93 17.13
N ARG A 88 17.99 -2.57 16.41
CA ARG A 88 19.40 -2.17 16.40
C ARG A 88 19.76 -1.37 15.15
N PHE A 89 20.79 -0.56 15.27
CA PHE A 89 21.30 0.26 14.16
C PHE A 89 21.69 -0.59 12.94
N GLU A 90 22.24 -1.80 13.15
CA GLU A 90 22.60 -2.68 12.03
C GLU A 90 21.38 -3.10 11.21
N GLY A 91 20.21 -3.27 11.84
CA GLY A 91 18.96 -3.55 11.14
C GLY A 91 18.53 -2.38 10.26
N ILE A 92 18.65 -1.15 10.77
CA ILE A 92 18.36 0.08 10.01
C ILE A 92 19.35 0.25 8.85
N SER A 93 20.63 0.00 9.08
CA SER A 93 21.67 0.09 8.04
C SER A 93 21.45 -0.95 6.93
N ALA A 94 21.11 -2.19 7.29
CA ALA A 94 20.74 -3.22 6.33
C ALA A 94 19.50 -2.82 5.53
N ALA A 95 18.49 -2.24 6.19
CA ALA A 95 17.29 -1.74 5.52
C ALA A 95 17.62 -0.63 4.52
N ALA A 96 18.43 0.36 4.91
CA ALA A 96 18.86 1.43 4.02
C ALA A 96 19.56 0.88 2.78
N PHE A 97 20.46 -0.09 2.93
CA PHE A 97 21.16 -0.71 1.82
C PHE A 97 20.22 -1.47 0.86
N ARG A 98 19.19 -2.17 1.39
CA ARG A 98 18.25 -2.91 0.55
C ARG A 98 17.30 -2.01 -0.24
N ILE A 99 16.80 -0.93 0.37
CA ILE A 99 15.80 -0.07 -0.27
C ILE A 99 16.40 1.02 -1.17
N GLN A 100 17.72 1.26 -1.10
CA GLN A 100 18.39 2.36 -1.83
C GLN A 100 18.16 2.36 -3.35
N SER A 101 17.94 1.19 -3.97
CA SER A 101 17.70 1.09 -5.41
C SER A 101 16.24 1.33 -5.80
N GLY A 102 15.31 1.08 -4.87
CA GLY A 102 13.86 1.20 -5.09
C GLY A 102 13.29 2.54 -4.63
N MET A 103 14.08 3.37 -3.96
CA MET A 103 13.60 4.60 -3.34
C MET A 103 14.59 5.76 -3.51
N GLN A 104 14.05 6.94 -3.80
CA GLN A 104 14.84 8.17 -3.87
C GLN A 104 15.00 8.80 -2.48
N LYS A 105 16.20 9.32 -2.19
CA LYS A 105 16.42 10.12 -0.97
C LYS A 105 15.61 11.40 -1.05
N THR A 106 14.72 11.62 -0.09
CA THR A 106 13.93 12.87 -0.04
C THR A 106 14.81 14.02 0.45
N PRO A 107 14.51 15.27 0.07
CA PRO A 107 15.28 16.41 0.55
C PRO A 107 14.96 16.71 2.03
N CYS A 108 16.00 17.03 2.80
CA CYS A 108 15.89 17.66 4.11
C CYS A 108 16.32 19.13 4.00
N THR A 109 15.35 20.04 3.92
CA THR A 109 15.63 21.45 3.60
C THR A 109 15.54 22.35 4.83
N TYR A 110 16.45 23.32 4.95
CA TYR A 110 16.37 24.37 5.95
C TYR A 110 15.05 25.15 5.84
N SER A 111 14.36 25.32 6.96
CA SER A 111 13.04 25.93 7.02
C SER A 111 13.10 27.45 7.12
N ARG A 112 12.11 28.14 6.55
CA ARG A 112 11.89 29.57 6.82
C ARG A 112 11.49 29.83 8.27
N LEU A 113 10.93 28.81 8.95
CA LEU A 113 10.56 28.87 10.37
C LEU A 113 11.78 29.07 11.26
N SER A 114 12.97 28.71 10.80
CA SER A 114 14.19 28.87 11.59
C SER A 114 14.43 30.32 12.01
N LYS A 115 14.16 31.27 11.11
CA LYS A 115 14.24 32.71 11.41
C LYS A 115 13.16 33.18 12.37
N LEU A 116 11.97 32.59 12.29
CA LEU A 116 10.83 32.97 13.13
C LEU A 116 11.06 32.57 14.59
N TYR A 117 11.68 31.41 14.82
CA TYR A 117 11.87 30.84 16.16
C TYR A 117 13.30 30.95 16.69
N GLY A 118 14.23 31.53 15.92
CA GLY A 118 15.64 31.66 16.34
C GLY A 118 16.35 30.32 16.56
N MET A 119 15.94 29.27 15.86
CA MET A 119 16.48 27.90 15.96
C MET A 119 16.67 27.28 14.58
N GLU A 120 17.59 26.34 14.41
CA GLU A 120 17.77 25.66 13.13
C GLU A 120 16.72 24.56 12.93
N ILE A 121 15.70 24.84 12.13
CA ILE A 121 14.63 23.90 11.77
C ILE A 121 14.88 23.36 10.37
N TYR A 122 14.89 22.04 10.23
CA TYR A 122 14.97 21.35 8.95
C TYR A 122 13.68 20.55 8.71
N LEU A 123 13.25 20.48 7.45
CA LEU A 123 12.05 19.75 7.04
C LEU A 123 12.43 18.59 6.13
N LYS A 124 12.29 17.36 6.64
CA LYS A 124 12.44 16.13 5.87
C LYS A 124 11.15 15.86 5.08
N LYS A 125 11.21 15.98 3.75
CA LYS A 125 10.01 16.02 2.89
C LYS A 125 9.57 14.64 2.41
N GLU A 126 9.20 13.76 3.33
CA GLU A 126 8.70 12.41 3.02
C GLU A 126 7.37 12.40 2.24
N HIS A 127 6.64 13.52 2.22
CA HIS A 127 5.44 13.66 1.38
C HIS A 127 5.73 13.73 -0.13
N LEU A 128 7.00 13.84 -0.52
CA LEU A 128 7.41 13.82 -1.93
C LEU A 128 7.59 12.41 -2.49
N HIS A 129 7.49 11.39 -1.64
CA HIS A 129 7.39 10.00 -2.08
C HIS A 129 6.10 9.76 -2.88
N TYR A 130 6.06 8.68 -3.66
CA TYR A 130 5.03 8.47 -4.68
C TYR A 130 3.61 8.30 -4.12
N THR A 131 3.50 7.65 -2.96
CA THR A 131 2.30 7.45 -2.12
C THR A 131 2.16 8.55 -1.05
N GLY A 132 3.09 9.50 -1.02
CA GLY A 132 2.97 10.74 -0.25
C GLY A 132 3.29 10.61 1.25
N SER A 133 4.01 9.58 1.68
CA SER A 133 4.37 9.44 3.09
C SER A 133 5.64 8.61 3.34
N VAL A 134 6.12 8.67 4.58
CA VAL A 134 7.25 7.86 5.08
C VAL A 134 6.99 6.34 5.06
N LYS A 135 5.71 5.93 4.98
CA LYS A 135 5.30 4.53 5.13
C LYS A 135 5.89 3.65 4.02
N GLU A 136 6.21 4.22 2.87
CA GLU A 136 6.92 3.52 1.79
C GLU A 136 8.21 2.86 2.25
N ARG A 137 9.00 3.51 3.11
CA ARG A 137 10.31 2.99 3.53
C ARG A 137 10.17 1.69 4.30
N GLY A 138 9.25 1.70 5.27
CA GLY A 138 8.93 0.54 6.09
C GLY A 138 8.35 -0.57 5.24
N VAL A 139 7.36 -0.24 4.40
CA VAL A 139 6.67 -1.23 3.55
C VAL A 139 7.60 -1.84 2.51
N LEU A 140 8.39 -1.04 1.79
CA LEU A 140 9.31 -1.54 0.79
C LEU A 140 10.30 -2.52 1.42
N TYR A 141 10.88 -2.18 2.57
CA TYR A 141 11.78 -3.10 3.26
C TYR A 141 11.06 -4.36 3.74
N LEU A 142 9.87 -4.22 4.35
CA LEU A 142 9.03 -5.34 4.78
C LEU A 142 8.76 -6.32 3.62
N LEU A 143 8.38 -5.80 2.45
CA LEU A 143 8.12 -6.60 1.25
C LEU A 143 9.39 -7.30 0.74
N THR A 144 10.57 -6.67 0.83
CA THR A 144 11.85 -7.31 0.48
C THR A 144 12.27 -8.43 1.44
N CYS A 145 11.70 -8.46 2.64
CA CYS A 145 11.94 -9.52 3.62
C CYS A 145 11.02 -10.73 3.44
N LEU A 146 9.98 -10.63 2.59
CA LEU A 146 9.06 -11.74 2.33
C LEU A 146 9.77 -12.88 1.61
N THR A 147 9.46 -14.11 2.02
CA THR A 147 9.93 -15.31 1.32
C THR A 147 9.27 -15.42 -0.06
N GLN A 148 9.88 -16.17 -0.97
CA GLN A 148 9.30 -16.40 -2.30
C GLN A 148 7.91 -17.06 -2.23
N GLU A 149 7.67 -17.92 -1.23
CA GLU A 149 6.36 -18.53 -1.01
C GLU A 149 5.32 -17.47 -0.60
N GLN A 150 5.65 -16.58 0.34
CA GLN A 150 4.77 -15.49 0.75
C GLN A 150 4.48 -14.54 -0.41
N GLN A 151 5.50 -14.20 -1.21
CA GLN A 151 5.34 -13.34 -2.39
C GLN A 151 4.40 -13.97 -3.44
N ARG A 152 4.47 -15.28 -3.67
CA ARG A 152 3.56 -15.99 -4.58
C ARG A 152 2.12 -16.02 -4.06
N LYS A 153 1.94 -16.26 -2.76
CA LYS A 153 0.61 -16.20 -2.11
C LYS A 153 0.02 -14.80 -2.19
N GLY A 154 0.83 -13.76 -2.22
CA GLY A 154 0.37 -12.38 -2.31
C GLY A 154 -0.03 -11.82 -0.95
N VAL A 155 -0.26 -10.51 -0.93
CA VAL A 155 -0.52 -9.73 0.28
C VAL A 155 -1.92 -9.16 0.26
N ILE A 156 -2.55 -9.08 1.43
CA ILE A 156 -3.87 -8.47 1.60
C ILE A 156 -3.82 -7.44 2.71
N VAL A 157 -4.34 -6.25 2.43
CA VAL A 157 -4.47 -5.13 3.36
C VAL A 157 -5.92 -4.69 3.42
N ALA A 158 -6.29 -4.03 4.50
CA ALA A 158 -7.61 -3.46 4.67
C ALA A 158 -7.52 -1.96 4.92
N THR A 159 -8.60 -1.26 4.56
CA THR A 159 -8.82 0.17 4.81
C THR A 159 -7.89 1.10 4.06
N ASP A 160 -8.28 2.37 4.08
CA ASP A 160 -7.65 3.40 3.28
C ASP A 160 -6.71 4.27 4.12
N CYS A 161 -5.44 3.87 4.15
CA CYS A 161 -4.39 4.55 4.91
C CYS A 161 -3.06 4.59 4.14
N ASN A 162 -2.12 5.38 4.64
CA ASN A 162 -0.79 5.53 4.01
C ASN A 162 -0.02 4.20 3.91
N PHE A 163 -0.20 3.31 4.89
CA PHE A 163 0.39 1.97 4.84
C PHE A 163 -0.20 1.14 3.69
N SER A 164 -1.53 1.03 3.61
CA SER A 164 -2.19 0.31 2.52
C SER A 164 -1.80 0.84 1.13
N MET A 165 -1.68 2.17 0.98
CA MET A 165 -1.23 2.78 -0.28
C MET A 165 0.20 2.37 -0.63
N ALA A 166 1.11 2.43 0.34
CA ALA A 166 2.50 1.99 0.16
C ALA A 166 2.58 0.50 -0.19
N VAL A 167 1.76 -0.36 0.44
CA VAL A 167 1.70 -1.80 0.13
C VAL A 167 1.21 -2.00 -1.30
N ALA A 168 0.10 -1.35 -1.68
CA ALA A 168 -0.45 -1.47 -3.03
C ALA A 168 0.55 -1.04 -4.12
N HIS A 169 1.29 0.05 -3.89
CA HIS A 169 2.30 0.53 -4.84
C HIS A 169 3.50 -0.42 -4.95
N HIS A 170 4.17 -0.72 -3.83
CA HIS A 170 5.43 -1.47 -3.85
C HIS A 170 5.22 -2.96 -4.10
N ALA A 171 4.12 -3.56 -3.63
CA ALA A 171 3.83 -4.96 -3.93
C ALA A 171 3.62 -5.15 -5.44
N ALA A 172 2.87 -4.25 -6.08
CA ALA A 172 2.67 -4.28 -7.53
C ALA A 172 4.00 -4.09 -8.29
N ASP A 173 4.85 -3.15 -7.87
CA ASP A 173 6.19 -2.95 -8.48
C ASP A 173 7.09 -4.18 -8.33
N MET A 174 7.02 -4.89 -7.20
CA MET A 174 7.76 -6.13 -6.93
C MET A 174 7.12 -7.38 -7.55
N LYS A 175 6.01 -7.20 -8.28
CA LYS A 175 5.21 -8.26 -8.87
C LYS A 175 4.57 -9.24 -7.88
N VAL A 176 4.28 -8.76 -6.68
CA VAL A 176 3.53 -9.48 -5.64
C VAL A 176 2.04 -9.17 -5.82
N PRO A 177 1.15 -10.18 -5.95
CA PRO A 177 -0.29 -9.94 -5.99
C PRO A 177 -0.76 -9.22 -4.73
N VAL A 178 -1.57 -8.16 -4.89
CA VAL A 178 -2.02 -7.33 -3.76
C VAL A 178 -3.53 -7.09 -3.81
N PHE A 179 -4.16 -7.38 -2.68
CA PHE A 179 -5.60 -7.21 -2.45
C PHE A 179 -5.82 -6.12 -1.40
N VAL A 180 -6.77 -5.24 -1.68
CA VAL A 180 -7.10 -4.09 -0.81
C VAL A 180 -8.58 -4.12 -0.53
N ILE A 181 -8.95 -4.47 0.70
CA ILE A 181 -10.35 -4.51 1.14
C ILE A 181 -10.74 -3.14 1.69
N MET A 182 -11.74 -2.53 1.09
CA MET A 182 -12.23 -1.18 1.41
C MET A 182 -13.70 -1.20 1.82
N PRO A 183 -14.15 -0.30 2.70
CA PRO A 183 -15.57 -0.16 2.97
C PRO A 183 -16.34 0.24 1.71
N SER A 184 -17.58 -0.24 1.55
CA SER A 184 -18.41 0.06 0.38
C SER A 184 -18.73 1.55 0.21
N GLY A 185 -18.66 2.33 1.29
CA GLY A 185 -18.81 3.79 1.27
C GLY A 185 -17.56 4.56 0.83
N CYS A 186 -16.44 3.90 0.51
CA CYS A 186 -15.20 4.56 0.14
C CYS A 186 -15.34 5.31 -1.19
N SER A 187 -14.81 6.53 -1.25
CA SER A 187 -14.95 7.39 -2.43
C SER A 187 -14.24 6.81 -3.66
N SER A 188 -14.89 6.91 -4.83
CA SER A 188 -14.36 6.39 -6.11
C SER A 188 -12.95 6.90 -6.46
N PRO A 189 -12.56 8.18 -6.21
CA PRO A 189 -11.19 8.64 -6.41
C PRO A 189 -10.15 7.87 -5.60
N ARG A 190 -10.46 7.52 -4.34
CA ARG A 190 -9.52 6.77 -3.48
C ARG A 190 -9.37 5.34 -3.99
N LEU A 191 -10.48 4.65 -4.32
CA LEU A 191 -10.44 3.31 -4.92
C LEU A 191 -9.66 3.28 -6.25
N ARG A 192 -9.73 4.35 -7.05
CA ARG A 192 -8.98 4.46 -8.31
C ARG A 192 -7.47 4.47 -8.09
N ILE A 193 -6.95 5.18 -7.09
CA ILE A 193 -5.51 5.24 -6.80
C ILE A 193 -4.92 3.83 -6.61
N TYR A 194 -5.55 3.00 -5.78
CA TYR A 194 -5.11 1.62 -5.56
C TYR A 194 -5.15 0.76 -6.83
N ARG A 195 -6.21 0.90 -7.64
CA ARG A 195 -6.31 0.21 -8.94
C ARG A 195 -5.24 0.67 -9.91
N ASP A 196 -4.93 1.96 -9.94
CA ASP A 196 -3.92 2.54 -10.83
C ASP A 196 -2.50 2.11 -10.42
N TYR A 197 -2.27 1.83 -9.14
CA TYR A 197 -1.05 1.17 -8.66
C TYR A 197 -0.93 -0.30 -9.11
N GLY A 198 -2.05 -0.96 -9.43
CA GLY A 198 -2.10 -2.36 -9.87
C GLY A 198 -2.69 -3.32 -8.83
N ALA A 199 -3.32 -2.79 -7.77
CA ALA A 199 -3.98 -3.61 -6.75
C ALA A 199 -5.43 -3.96 -7.12
N MET A 200 -5.88 -5.14 -6.69
CA MET A 200 -7.30 -5.49 -6.73
C MET A 200 -7.99 -4.92 -5.52
N VAL A 201 -8.99 -4.08 -5.78
CA VAL A 201 -9.73 -3.37 -4.75
C VAL A 201 -11.11 -3.98 -4.63
N ILE A 202 -11.41 -4.51 -3.45
CA ILE A 202 -12.67 -5.17 -3.13
C ILE A 202 -13.42 -4.28 -2.14
N SER A 203 -14.67 -3.98 -2.45
CA SER A 203 -15.53 -3.19 -1.57
C SER A 203 -16.37 -4.13 -0.71
N TYR A 204 -16.11 -4.15 0.60
CA TYR A 204 -16.81 -5.01 1.55
C TYR A 204 -17.06 -4.29 2.88
N GLY A 205 -18.28 -4.45 3.39
CA GLY A 205 -18.69 -3.91 4.68
C GLY A 205 -19.04 -2.43 4.63
N SER A 206 -19.69 -1.94 5.69
CA SER A 206 -20.07 -0.52 5.81
C SER A 206 -19.05 0.29 6.59
N THR A 207 -18.27 -0.38 7.45
CA THR A 207 -17.25 0.23 8.30
C THR A 207 -15.84 -0.28 7.98
N SER A 208 -14.82 0.47 8.40
CA SER A 208 -13.43 0.03 8.32
C SER A 208 -13.19 -1.30 9.06
N HIS A 209 -13.88 -1.51 10.18
CA HIS A 209 -13.77 -2.73 10.97
C HIS A 209 -14.32 -3.95 10.22
N ASP A 210 -15.44 -3.80 9.50
CA ASP A 210 -16.00 -4.87 8.68
C ASP A 210 -15.00 -5.30 7.58
N SER A 211 -14.37 -4.31 6.92
CA SER A 211 -13.35 -4.56 5.89
C SER A 211 -12.11 -5.25 6.46
N GLN A 212 -11.66 -4.88 7.67
CA GLN A 212 -10.53 -5.52 8.35
C GLN A 212 -10.85 -6.98 8.68
N ASN A 213 -12.00 -7.24 9.31
CA ASN A 213 -12.41 -8.60 9.67
C ASN A 213 -12.54 -9.48 8.42
N HIS A 214 -13.09 -8.93 7.32
CA HIS A 214 -13.20 -9.65 6.06
C HIS A 214 -11.84 -9.92 5.42
N ALA A 215 -10.91 -8.96 5.44
CA ALA A 215 -9.55 -9.15 4.96
C ALA A 215 -8.81 -10.26 5.73
N GLN A 216 -8.93 -10.28 7.06
CA GLN A 216 -8.34 -11.33 7.89
C GLN A 216 -8.96 -12.70 7.61
N HIS A 217 -10.28 -12.76 7.41
CA HIS A 217 -10.98 -13.98 7.03
C HIS A 217 -10.48 -14.53 5.69
N LEU A 218 -10.47 -13.69 4.65
CA LEU A 218 -9.96 -14.04 3.32
C LEU A 218 -8.49 -14.45 3.34
N ALA A 219 -7.66 -13.78 4.16
CA ALA A 219 -6.27 -14.14 4.35
C ALA A 219 -6.13 -15.56 4.94
N SER A 220 -6.94 -15.88 5.94
CA SER A 220 -6.94 -17.20 6.58
C SER A 220 -7.44 -18.30 5.64
N GLU A 221 -8.47 -18.04 4.85
CA GLU A 221 -9.07 -19.03 3.95
C GLU A 221 -8.20 -19.31 2.73
N ASN A 222 -7.65 -18.27 2.11
CA ASN A 222 -6.89 -18.37 0.86
C ASN A 222 -5.38 -18.38 1.05
N GLY A 223 -4.92 -18.29 2.31
CA GLY A 223 -3.50 -18.29 2.67
C GLY A 223 -2.74 -17.01 2.29
N TYR A 224 -3.42 -15.90 2.04
CA TYR A 224 -2.75 -14.63 1.76
C TYR A 224 -2.02 -14.11 2.99
N LEU A 225 -0.97 -13.32 2.77
CA LEU A 225 -0.31 -12.63 3.87
C LEU A 225 -1.09 -11.36 4.21
N TYR A 226 -1.83 -11.40 5.32
CA TYR A 226 -2.44 -10.19 5.87
C TYR A 226 -1.34 -9.26 6.41
N LEU A 227 -1.30 -8.04 5.87
CA LEU A 227 -0.41 -6.98 6.33
C LEU A 227 -1.23 -5.91 7.02
N GLU A 228 -0.78 -5.53 8.21
CA GLU A 228 -1.28 -4.39 8.96
C GLU A 228 -0.10 -3.57 9.44
N GLU A 229 -0.31 -2.28 9.63
CA GLU A 229 0.70 -1.43 10.21
C GLU A 229 0.95 -1.85 11.65
N ASP A 230 2.14 -2.38 11.92
CA ASP A 230 2.55 -2.91 13.22
C ASP A 230 3.89 -2.34 13.69
N GLU A 231 4.37 -2.84 14.82
CA GLU A 231 5.69 -2.51 15.38
C GLU A 231 6.73 -3.61 15.06
N SER A 232 6.59 -4.31 13.93
CA SER A 232 7.57 -5.33 13.52
C SER A 232 8.96 -4.71 13.34
N ALA A 233 9.99 -5.46 13.74
CA ALA A 233 11.36 -4.99 13.69
C ALA A 233 11.78 -4.62 12.26
N GLU A 234 11.30 -5.35 11.26
CA GLU A 234 11.52 -5.08 9.85
C GLU A 234 10.91 -3.75 9.44
N TYR A 235 9.61 -3.55 9.69
CA TYR A 235 8.93 -2.32 9.32
C TYR A 235 9.57 -1.09 9.98
N LEU A 236 9.89 -1.19 11.28
CA LEU A 236 10.57 -0.13 12.02
C LEU A 236 12.00 0.11 11.51
N ALA A 237 12.74 -0.92 11.11
CA ALA A 237 14.06 -0.78 10.50
C ALA A 237 14.00 0.03 9.20
N GLY A 238 13.00 -0.26 8.34
CA GLY A 238 12.75 0.51 7.13
C GLY A 238 12.41 1.98 7.42
N LEU A 239 11.53 2.24 8.39
CA LEU A 239 11.22 3.61 8.81
C LEU A 239 12.46 4.34 9.39
N GLY A 240 13.33 3.64 10.11
CA GLY A 240 14.56 4.19 10.69
C GLY A 240 15.53 4.76 9.66
N THR A 241 15.44 4.34 8.39
CA THR A 241 16.29 4.84 7.30
C THR A 241 16.14 6.35 7.07
N VAL A 242 15.00 6.94 7.47
CA VAL A 242 14.81 8.40 7.48
C VAL A 242 15.86 9.08 8.34
N GLY A 243 16.15 8.51 9.52
CA GLY A 243 17.14 9.06 10.45
C GLY A 243 18.55 9.06 9.86
N MET A 244 18.91 8.00 9.13
CA MET A 244 20.20 7.94 8.41
C MET A 244 20.31 9.05 7.36
N GLU A 245 19.25 9.26 6.57
CA GLU A 245 19.28 10.34 5.58
C GLU A 245 19.29 11.73 6.22
N ILE A 246 18.61 11.93 7.35
CA ILE A 246 18.67 13.19 8.08
C ILE A 246 20.09 13.45 8.58
N TYR A 247 20.73 12.43 9.18
CA TYR A 247 22.10 12.52 9.67
C TYR A 247 23.10 12.87 8.55
N GLU A 248 22.91 12.31 7.34
CA GLU A 248 23.73 12.64 6.17
C GLU A 248 23.48 14.04 5.60
N GLN A 249 22.22 14.52 5.66
CA GLN A 249 21.80 15.75 4.96
C GLN A 249 21.88 17.01 5.82
N VAL A 250 21.83 16.88 7.15
CA VAL A 250 21.79 18.00 8.09
C VAL A 250 23.15 18.11 8.79
N PRO A 251 23.84 19.25 8.65
CA PRO A 251 25.10 19.46 9.36
C PRO A 251 24.90 19.41 10.88
N LYS A 252 25.78 18.67 11.59
CA LYS A 252 25.87 18.66 13.06
C LYS A 252 24.66 18.08 13.81
N VAL A 253 23.97 17.10 13.20
CA VAL A 253 22.98 16.24 13.89
C VAL A 253 23.65 15.08 14.60
#